data_AF-A0A139P4H0-F1
#
_entry.id   AF-A0A139P4H0-F1
#
_cell.length_a   1.000
_cell.length_b   1.000
_cell.length_c   1.000
_cell.angle_alpha   90.00
_cell.angle_beta   90.00
_cell.angle_gamma   90.00
#
_symmetry.space_group_name_H-M   'P 1'
#
loop_
_entity.id
_entity.type
_entity.pdbx_description
1 polymer ?
#
loop_
_entity_poly.entity_id
_entity_poly.type
_entity_poly.pdbx_seq_one_letter_code
_entity_poly.pdbx_strand_id
1 'polypeptide(L)' 'MELEESYSDKRILLSSHGNLIGILLHYLDSSFDYERWKQMTFPDCFLIEKDATVRRIMRDNGHKNDRN' A
#
# COMPACT_ATOMS: atom_id res chain seq x y z
N MET A 1 -11.07 -15.53 -12.10
CA MET A 1 -10.49 -16.66 -12.86
C MET A 1 -9.77 -16.21 -14.13
N GLU A 2 -10.42 -15.69 -15.19
CA GLU A 2 -9.70 -15.33 -16.44
C GLU A 2 -8.51 -14.38 -16.24
N LEU A 3 -8.69 -13.33 -15.42
CA LEU A 3 -7.63 -12.37 -15.10
C LEU A 3 -6.50 -13.00 -14.26
N GLU A 4 -6.83 -13.86 -13.31
CA GLU A 4 -5.82 -14.51 -12.45
C GLU A 4 -4.99 -15.53 -13.22
N GLU A 5 -5.59 -16.24 -14.16
CA GLU A 5 -4.88 -17.15 -15.06
C GLU A 5 -4.00 -16.38 -16.05
N SER A 6 -4.57 -15.37 -16.71
CA SER A 6 -3.89 -14.59 -17.75
C SER A 6 -2.71 -13.76 -17.23
N TYR A 7 -2.69 -13.44 -15.94
CA TYR A 7 -1.65 -12.64 -15.29
C TYR A 7 -0.99 -13.36 -14.11
N SER A 8 -1.06 -14.69 -14.08
CA SER A 8 -0.56 -15.52 -12.97
C SER A 8 0.94 -15.31 -12.66
N ASP A 9 1.72 -14.94 -13.67
CA ASP A 9 3.17 -14.64 -13.64
C ASP A 9 3.50 -13.13 -13.63
N LYS A 10 2.49 -12.25 -13.65
CA LYS A 10 2.69 -10.80 -13.69
C LYS A 10 2.48 -10.17 -12.32
N ARG A 11 3.09 -8.99 -12.14
CA ARG A 11 2.81 -8.09 -11.01
C ARG A 11 1.97 -6.92 -11.50
N ILE A 12 0.90 -6.62 -10.79
CA ILE A 12 0.04 -5.46 -11.06
C ILE A 12 0.61 -4.27 -10.28
N LEU A 13 0.83 -3.15 -10.96
CA LEU A 13 1.14 -1.88 -10.31
C LEU A 13 -0.14 -1.04 -10.24
N LEU A 14 -0.57 -0.69 -9.03
CA LEU A 14 -1.68 0.23 -8.78
C LEU A 14 -1.12 1.54 -8.23
N SER A 15 -1.43 2.66 -8.90
CA SER A 15 -1.06 4.01 -8.47
C SER A 15 -2.32 4.82 -8.19
N SER A 16 -2.37 5.48 -7.03
CA SER A 16 -3.50 6.32 -6.61
C SER A 16 -3.09 7.30 -5.50
N HIS A 17 -4.06 8.02 -4.95
CA HIS A 17 -3.87 8.90 -3.79
C HIS A 17 -3.88 8.12 -2.46
N GLY A 18 -3.24 8.71 -1.44
CA GLY A 18 -3.09 8.09 -0.12
C GLY A 18 -4.41 7.70 0.56
N ASN A 19 -5.52 8.39 0.30
CA ASN A 19 -6.82 8.05 0.88
C ASN A 19 -7.33 6.70 0.35
N LEU A 20 -7.33 6.51 -0.98
CA LEU A 20 -7.82 5.26 -1.58
C LEU A 20 -6.89 4.09 -1.23
N ILE A 21 -5.57 4.33 -1.28
CA ILE A 21 -4.58 3.33 -0.84
C ILE A 21 -4.81 2.96 0.63
N GLY A 22 -5.02 3.94 1.52
CA GLY A 22 -5.31 3.69 2.93
C GLY A 22 -6.55 2.82 3.17
N ILE A 23 -7.66 3.11 2.47
CA ILE A 23 -8.89 2.30 2.55
C ILE A 23 -8.63 0.87 2.08
N LEU A 24 -7.90 0.70 0.97
CA LEU A 24 -7.58 -0.62 0.42
C LEU A 24 -6.67 -1.43 1.35
N LEU A 25 -5.65 -0.79 1.94
CA LEU A 25 -4.76 -1.42 2.90
C LEU A 25 -5.51 -1.82 4.17
N HIS A 26 -6.43 -0.99 4.67
CA HIS A 26 -7.29 -1.31 5.81
C HIS A 26 -8.22 -2.51 5.52
N TYR A 27 -8.74 -2.60 4.29
CA TYR A 27 -9.59 -3.73 3.88
C TYR A 27 -8.82 -5.06 3.85
N LEU A 28 -7.54 -5.04 3.43
CA LEU A 28 -6.68 -6.23 3.36
C LEU A 28 -6.07 -6.60 4.72
N ASP A 29 -5.72 -5.60 5.51
CA ASP A 29 -5.15 -5.72 6.85
C ASP A 29 -5.84 -4.70 7.76
N SER A 30 -6.80 -5.15 8.57
CA SER A 30 -7.54 -4.28 9.48
C SER A 30 -6.67 -3.63 10.55
N SER A 31 -5.44 -4.12 10.76
CA SER A 31 -4.45 -3.47 11.63
C SER A 31 -3.83 -2.22 10.98
N PHE A 32 -4.01 -2.02 9.67
CA PHE A 32 -3.74 -0.76 8.98
C PHE A 32 -4.81 0.28 9.35
N ASP A 33 -4.64 0.92 10.50
CA ASP A 33 -5.56 1.90 11.05
C ASP A 33 -5.23 3.35 10.65
N TYR A 34 -5.98 4.29 11.22
CA TYR A 34 -5.79 5.72 10.98
C TYR A 34 -4.39 6.23 11.36
N GLU A 35 -3.77 5.68 12.41
CA GLU A 35 -2.44 6.10 12.84
C GLU A 35 -1.37 5.65 11.83
N ARG A 36 -1.48 4.42 11.32
CA ARG A 36 -0.61 3.94 10.23
C ARG A 36 -0.83 4.71 8.93
N TRP A 37 -2.08 5.04 8.59
CA TRP A 37 -2.38 5.88 7.43
C TRP A 37 -1.71 7.26 7.51
N LYS A 38 -1.74 7.91 8.68
CA LYS A 38 -1.05 9.20 8.89
C LYS A 38 0.47 9.13 8.73
N GLN A 39 1.07 7.96 8.93
CA GLN A 39 2.50 7.72 8.80
C GLN A 39 2.94 7.38 7.36
N MET A 40 2.00 7.31 6.42
CA MET A 40 2.32 7.15 5.01
C MET A 40 3.12 8.35 4.48
N THR A 41 4.07 8.07 3.58
CA THR A 41 4.90 9.09 2.93
C THR A 41 4.40 9.43 1.53
N PHE A 42 5.00 10.43 0.89
CA PHE A 42 4.81 10.65 -0.54
C PHE A 42 6.19 10.73 -1.22
N PRO A 43 6.54 9.79 -2.12
CA PRO A 43 5.79 8.57 -2.45
C PRO A 43 5.80 7.53 -1.32
N ASP A 44 4.90 6.56 -1.39
CA ASP A 44 4.92 5.34 -0.59
C ASP A 44 4.60 4.14 -1.47
N CYS A 45 5.10 2.96 -1.10
CA CYS A 45 4.93 1.74 -1.88
C CYS A 45 4.71 0.54 -0.97
N PHE A 46 3.70 -0.25 -1.32
CA PHE A 46 3.30 -1.46 -0.62
C PHE A 46 3.29 -2.63 -1.60
N LEU A 47 3.81 -3.76 -1.16
CA LEU A 47 3.71 -5.03 -1.85
C LEU A 47 2.60 -5.85 -1.19
N ILE A 48 1.66 -6.30 -2.00
CA ILE A 48 0.55 -7.16 -1.59
C ILE A 48 0.76 -8.52 -2.25
N GLU A 49 0.83 -9.58 -1.45
CA GLU A 49 0.96 -10.96 -1.92
C GLU A 49 -0.43 -11.59 -2.16
N LYS A 50 -0.47 -12.73 -2.87
CA LYS A 50 -1.74 -13.42 -3.21
C LYS A 50 -2.53 -13.89 -1.98
N ASP A 51 -1.87 -14.07 -0.84
CA ASP A 51 -2.48 -14.43 0.44
C ASP A 51 -2.95 -13.20 1.24
N ALA A 52 -3.02 -12.03 0.59
CA ALA A 52 -3.35 -10.72 1.17
C ALA A 52 -2.31 -10.18 2.17
N THR A 53 -1.13 -10.78 2.30
CA THR A 53 -0.06 -10.22 3.12
C THR A 53 0.40 -8.87 2.57
N VAL A 54 0.37 -7.84 3.43
CA VAL A 54 0.79 -6.47 3.10
C VAL A 54 2.17 -6.18 3.67
N ARG A 55 3.09 -5.67 2.83
CA ARG A 55 4.42 -5.22 3.26
C ARG A 55 4.75 -3.84 2.69
N ARG A 56 5.13 -2.89 3.54
CA ARG A 56 5.68 -1.60 3.08
C ARG A 56 7.09 -1.83 2.56
N ILE A 57 7.34 -1.45 1.30
CA ILE A 57 8.63 -1.64 0.62
C ILE A 57 9.37 -0.32 0.40
N MET A 58 8.68 0.82 0.48
CA MET A 58 9.33 2.12 0.52
C MET A 58 9.96 2.34 1.90
N ARG A 59 11.23 2.73 1.93
CA ARG A 59 11.90 3.10 3.18
C ARG A 59 11.41 4.46 3.64
N ASP A 60 11.31 4.62 4.95
CA ASP A 60 11.00 5.90 5.54
C ASP A 60 12.21 6.83 5.31
N ASN A 61 12.04 7.82 4.43
CA ASN A 61 13.13 8.71 4.01
C ASN A 61 13.35 9.85 5.00
N GLY A 62 13.09 9.65 6.30
CA GLY A 62 13.52 10.53 7.41
C GLY A 62 13.13 12.01 7.32
N HIS A 63 12.35 12.43 6.32
CA HIS A 63 11.95 13.82 6.16
C HIS A 63 10.91 14.12 7.23
N LYS A 64 11.42 14.66 8.35
CA LYS A 64 10.60 15.41 9.30
C LYS A 64 9.71 16.33 8.50
N ASN A 65 8.42 16.16 8.72
CA ASN A 65 7.36 16.90 8.11
C ASN A 65 7.54 18.39 8.47
N ASP A 66 8.17 19.18 7.61
CA ASP A 66 8.18 20.65 7.67
C ASP A 66 6.80 21.21 7.25
N ARG A 67 5.72 20.62 7.78
CA ARG A 67 4.37 21.18 7.72
C ARG A 67 4.08 21.81 9.08
N ASN A 68 4.60 23.03 9.25
CA ASN A 68 4.11 24.02 10.20
C ASN A 68 3.32 25.07 9.41
#